data_AF-A0A7C2GZZ6-F1
#
_entry.id   AF-A0A7C2GZZ6-F1
#
_cell.length_a   1.000
_cell.length_b   1.000
_cell.length_c   1.000
_cell.angle_alpha   90.00
_cell.angle_beta   90.00
_cell.angle_gamma   90.00
#
_symmetry.space_group_name_H-M   'P 1'
#
loop_
_entity.id
_entity.type
_entity.pdbx_description
1 polymer ?
#
loop_
_entity_poly.entity_id
_entity_poly.type
_entity_poly.pdbx_seq_one_letter_code
_entity_poly.pdbx_strand_id
1 'polypeptide(L)'
;MKDHEQPLTDDERLAAEKFLKALKVRFPDLADKAYYRRGPEETVYVCFDLPKAQEAQALDRVRKALRRLRAQLLIKHNALILVMPKLPFERPSATTTQRKRKGVKDNEPIGKPVRRSRSGGAANR
;
A
#
# COMPACT_ATOMS: atom_id res chain seq x y z
N MET A 1 0.04 -17.27 -2.91
CA MET A 1 -0.14 -17.22 -1.44
C MET A 1 -1.51 -16.62 -1.20
N LYS A 2 -2.35 -17.27 -0.38
CA LYS A 2 -3.76 -16.87 -0.19
C LYS A 2 -3.80 -15.62 0.68
N ASP A 3 -4.31 -14.52 0.16
CA ASP A 3 -4.73 -13.35 0.94
C ASP A 3 -5.94 -13.77 1.78
N HIS A 4 -5.68 -14.48 2.88
CA HIS A 4 -6.68 -14.69 3.91
C HIS A 4 -6.81 -13.38 4.66
N GLU A 5 -7.78 -12.54 4.26
CA GLU A 5 -8.46 -11.68 5.23
C GLU A 5 -9.08 -12.62 6.26
N GLN A 6 -8.29 -13.01 7.27
CA GLN A 6 -8.82 -13.78 8.38
C GLN A 6 -9.92 -12.93 9.03
N PRO A 7 -11.12 -13.49 9.23
CA PRO A 7 -12.18 -12.77 9.90
C PRO A 7 -11.69 -12.36 11.30
N LEU A 8 -12.13 -11.19 11.76
CA LEU A 8 -11.84 -10.72 13.12
C LEU A 8 -12.39 -11.74 14.12
N THR A 9 -11.64 -11.99 15.20
CA THR A 9 -12.17 -12.75 16.34
C THR A 9 -13.28 -11.96 17.04
N ASP A 10 -14.09 -12.62 17.86
CA ASP A 10 -15.17 -11.95 18.59
C ASP A 10 -14.63 -10.83 19.50
N ASP A 11 -13.48 -11.04 20.13
CA ASP A 11 -12.80 -10.04 20.97
C ASP A 11 -12.25 -8.86 20.16
N GLU A 12 -11.60 -9.12 19.02
CA GLU A 12 -11.14 -8.09 18.10
C GLU A 12 -12.31 -7.26 17.57
N ARG A 13 -13.43 -7.90 17.26
CA ARG A 13 -14.67 -7.24 16.80
C ARG A 13 -15.28 -6.37 17.89
N LEU A 14 -15.40 -6.87 19.13
CA LEU A 14 -15.88 -6.12 20.27
C LEU A 14 -14.98 -4.92 20.59
N ALA A 15 -13.67 -5.08 20.50
CA ALA A 15 -12.71 -4.01 20.67
C ALA A 15 -12.84 -2.95 19.58
N ALA A 16 -12.93 -3.36 18.30
CA ALA A 16 -13.12 -2.48 17.17
C ALA A 16 -14.43 -1.68 17.28
N GLU A 17 -15.54 -2.32 17.66
CA GLU A 17 -16.83 -1.64 17.83
C GLU A 17 -16.78 -0.60 18.96
N LYS A 18 -16.14 -0.92 20.10
CA LYS A 18 -15.97 0.04 21.20
C LYS A 18 -15.10 1.22 20.79
N PHE A 19 -14.05 0.97 20.02
CA PHE A 19 -13.22 2.02 19.46
C PHE A 19 -13.99 2.89 18.47
N LEU A 20 -14.77 2.29 17.57
CA LEU A 20 -15.60 3.01 16.59
C LEU A 20 -16.64 3.88 17.28
N LYS A 21 -17.31 3.40 18.33
CA LYS A 21 -18.26 4.21 19.12
C LYS A 21 -17.57 5.44 19.72
N ALA A 22 -16.40 5.28 20.32
CA ALA A 22 -15.65 6.40 20.87
C ALA A 22 -15.14 7.36 19.79
N LEU A 23 -14.76 6.83 18.63
CA LEU A 23 -14.35 7.61 17.47
C LEU A 23 -15.51 8.45 16.93
N LYS A 24 -16.71 7.88 16.77
CA LYS A 24 -17.92 8.60 16.34
C LYS A 24 -18.31 9.74 17.27
N VAL A 25 -18.16 9.54 18.60
CA VAL A 25 -18.49 10.57 19.59
C VAL A 25 -17.52 11.76 19.53
N ARG A 26 -16.23 11.50 19.32
CA ARG A 26 -15.19 12.56 19.37
C ARG A 26 -14.81 13.15 18.02
N PHE A 27 -14.94 12.37 16.96
CA PHE A 27 -14.51 12.71 15.61
C PHE A 27 -15.51 12.13 14.58
N PRO A 28 -16.77 12.64 14.54
CA PRO A 28 -17.79 12.12 13.65
C PRO A 28 -17.34 12.14 12.18
N ASP A 29 -16.72 13.24 11.73
CA ASP A 29 -16.22 13.40 10.36
C ASP A 29 -15.15 12.39 9.95
N LEU A 30 -14.39 11.87 10.94
CA LEU A 30 -13.35 10.87 10.71
C LEU A 30 -13.92 9.46 10.77
N ALA A 31 -14.95 9.24 11.58
CA ALA A 31 -15.53 7.91 11.77
C ALA A 31 -16.16 7.36 10.49
N ASP A 32 -16.77 8.21 9.68
CA ASP A 32 -17.37 7.80 8.39
C ASP A 32 -16.33 7.43 7.33
N LYS A 33 -15.10 7.92 7.49
CA LYS A 33 -13.97 7.64 6.61
C LYS A 33 -13.06 6.54 7.16
N ALA A 34 -13.37 6.01 8.34
CA ALA A 34 -12.56 5.00 9.00
C ALA A 34 -12.85 3.62 8.42
N TYR A 35 -11.80 2.84 8.19
CA TYR A 35 -11.91 1.43 7.85
C TYR A 35 -10.95 0.60 8.69
N TYR A 36 -11.34 -0.65 8.94
CA TYR A 36 -10.63 -1.56 9.83
C TYR A 36 -9.99 -2.68 9.03
N ARG A 37 -8.79 -3.09 9.44
CA ARG A 37 -8.11 -4.27 8.93
C ARG A 37 -7.59 -5.09 10.07
N ARG A 38 -7.69 -6.40 9.95
CA ARG A 38 -6.99 -7.31 10.85
C ARG A 38 -5.50 -7.24 10.53
N GLY A 39 -4.68 -6.97 11.53
CA GLY A 39 -3.23 -7.10 11.45
C GLY A 39 -2.76 -8.46 11.98
N PRO A 40 -1.45 -8.70 12.01
CA PRO A 40 -0.87 -9.86 12.67
C PRO A 40 -1.08 -9.79 14.20
N GLU A 41 -1.03 -10.94 14.87
CA GLU A 41 -0.93 -11.00 16.36
C GLU A 41 -2.00 -10.17 17.11
N GLU A 42 -3.28 -10.44 16.85
CA GLU A 42 -4.41 -9.84 17.59
C GLU A 42 -4.46 -8.30 17.48
N THR A 43 -3.87 -7.75 16.42
CA THR A 43 -3.93 -6.32 16.14
C THR A 43 -5.08 -5.96 15.22
N VAL A 44 -5.70 -4.82 15.49
CA VAL A 44 -6.71 -4.21 14.61
C VAL A 44 -6.20 -2.87 14.12
N TYR A 45 -5.95 -2.76 12.82
CA TYR A 45 -5.52 -1.53 12.17
C TYR A 45 -6.72 -0.67 11.83
N VAL A 46 -6.71 0.57 12.30
CA VAL A 46 -7.69 1.61 11.98
C VAL A 46 -7.02 2.61 11.06
N CYS A 47 -7.54 2.69 9.85
CA CYS A 47 -7.07 3.59 8.81
C CYS A 47 -8.19 4.56 8.44
N PHE A 48 -7.83 5.69 7.82
CA PHE A 48 -8.79 6.70 7.38
C PHE A 48 -8.62 6.98 5.89
N ASP A 49 -9.72 7.06 5.16
CA ASP A 49 -9.69 7.50 3.77
C ASP A 49 -9.68 9.04 3.70
N LEU A 50 -8.48 9.61 3.86
CA LEU A 50 -8.24 11.04 3.88
C LEU A 50 -7.15 11.44 2.87
N PRO A 51 -7.15 12.71 2.42
CA PRO A 51 -6.02 13.26 1.69
C PRO A 51 -4.74 13.24 2.55
N LYS A 52 -3.60 12.90 1.95
CA LYS A 52 -2.29 12.81 2.64
C LYS A 52 -1.93 14.06 3.46
N ALA A 53 -2.35 15.24 3.00
CA ALA A 53 -2.09 16.51 3.69
C ALA A 53 -2.76 16.61 5.07
N GLN A 54 -3.93 15.98 5.25
CA GLN A 54 -4.71 16.02 6.49
C GLN A 54 -4.54 14.76 7.35
N GLU A 55 -4.11 13.66 6.71
CA GLU A 55 -3.98 12.35 7.30
C GLU A 55 -3.07 12.34 8.54
N ALA A 56 -1.85 12.86 8.44
CA ALA A 56 -0.90 12.86 9.55
C ALA A 56 -1.46 13.57 10.79
N GLN A 57 -2.12 14.71 10.58
CA GLN A 57 -2.73 15.50 11.66
C GLN A 57 -3.94 14.77 12.28
N ALA A 58 -4.79 14.16 11.44
CA ALA A 58 -5.95 13.40 11.91
C ALA A 58 -5.52 12.18 12.74
N LEU A 59 -4.52 11.42 12.27
CA LEU A 59 -3.98 10.26 12.98
C LEU A 59 -3.42 10.63 14.34
N ASP A 60 -2.63 11.72 14.42
CA ASP A 60 -2.04 12.16 15.69
C ASP A 60 -3.12 12.58 16.69
N ARG A 61 -4.14 13.33 16.23
CA ARG A 61 -5.31 13.72 17.06
C ARG A 61 -6.05 12.50 17.60
N VAL A 62 -6.35 11.51 16.75
CA VAL A 62 -7.05 10.28 17.16
C VAL A 62 -6.18 9.46 18.12
N ARG A 63 -4.89 9.28 17.82
CA ARG A 63 -3.94 8.54 18.68
C ARG A 63 -3.85 9.15 20.07
N LYS A 64 -3.73 10.47 20.17
CA LYS A 64 -3.66 11.19 21.45
C LYS A 64 -4.99 11.11 22.20
N ALA A 65 -6.10 11.37 21.53
CA ALA A 65 -7.41 11.41 22.15
C ALA A 65 -7.86 10.04 22.67
N LEU A 66 -7.61 8.95 21.92
CA LEU A 66 -8.09 7.61 22.25
C LEU A 66 -7.01 6.72 22.88
N ARG A 67 -5.84 7.27 23.27
CA ARG A 67 -4.73 6.51 23.87
C ARG A 67 -5.16 5.64 25.05
N ARG A 68 -5.90 6.22 26.00
CA ARG A 68 -6.36 5.52 27.21
C ARG A 68 -7.32 4.38 26.87
N LEU A 69 -8.25 4.62 25.93
CA LEU A 69 -9.19 3.61 25.48
C LEU A 69 -8.46 2.43 24.81
N ARG A 70 -7.48 2.69 23.95
CA ARG A 70 -6.68 1.63 23.30
C ARG A 70 -6.00 0.73 24.32
N ALA A 71 -5.41 1.30 25.37
CA ALA A 71 -4.81 0.51 26.46
C ALA A 71 -5.86 -0.33 27.20
N GLN A 72 -7.05 0.21 27.48
CA GLN A 72 -8.13 -0.55 28.11
C GLN A 72 -8.65 -1.68 27.22
N LEU A 73 -8.71 -1.47 25.91
CA LEU A 73 -9.16 -2.50 24.97
C LEU A 73 -8.15 -3.64 24.85
N LEU A 74 -6.85 -3.33 24.88
CA LEU A 74 -5.80 -4.33 24.98
C LEU A 74 -5.93 -5.17 26.26
N ILE A 75 -6.12 -4.52 27.42
CA ILE A 75 -6.22 -5.24 28.71
C ILE A 75 -7.50 -6.10 28.78
N LYS A 76 -8.62 -5.62 28.23
CA LYS A 76 -9.93 -6.28 28.38
C LYS A 76 -10.23 -7.32 27.32
N HIS A 77 -9.78 -7.13 26.09
CA HIS A 77 -10.12 -7.95 24.92
C HIS A 77 -8.89 -8.57 24.26
N ASN A 78 -7.71 -8.42 24.86
CA ASN A 78 -6.43 -8.84 24.30
C ASN A 78 -6.18 -8.32 22.86
N ALA A 79 -6.86 -7.24 22.46
CA ALA A 79 -6.85 -6.74 21.10
C ALA A 79 -6.12 -5.40 21.01
N LEU A 80 -5.01 -5.37 20.27
CA LEU A 80 -4.20 -4.18 20.10
C LEU A 80 -4.71 -3.35 18.92
N ILE A 81 -5.46 -2.29 19.21
CA ILE A 81 -5.91 -1.36 18.17
C ILE A 81 -4.76 -0.43 17.79
N LEU A 82 -4.37 -0.37 16.52
CA LEU A 82 -3.36 0.55 15.99
C LEU A 82 -3.98 1.52 14.98
N VAL A 83 -3.81 2.82 15.21
CA VAL A 83 -4.24 3.86 14.28
C VAL A 83 -3.10 4.14 13.31
N MET A 84 -3.26 3.85 12.03
CA MET A 84 -2.19 3.88 11.03
C MET A 84 -2.58 4.72 9.81
N PRO A 85 -1.60 5.29 9.09
CA PRO A 85 -1.86 5.87 7.78
C PRO A 85 -2.40 4.82 6.83
N LYS A 86 -3.12 5.27 5.81
CA LYS A 86 -3.62 4.51 4.67
C LYS A 86 -2.46 3.70 4.11
N LEU A 87 -2.46 2.43 4.46
CA LEU A 87 -1.57 1.45 3.85
C LEU A 87 -1.92 1.40 2.36
N PRO A 88 -0.93 1.45 1.45
CA PRO A 88 -1.20 1.19 0.05
C PRO A 88 -1.85 -0.19 -0.02
N PHE A 89 -3.07 -0.24 -0.54
CA PHE A 89 -3.69 -1.52 -0.90
C PHE A 89 -2.80 -2.07 -2.02
N GLU A 90 -1.91 -3.01 -1.71
CA GLU A 90 -1.35 -3.88 -2.74
C GLU A 90 -2.53 -4.66 -3.30
N ARG A 91 -3.13 -4.15 -4.38
CA ARG A 91 -4.00 -5.01 -5.19
C ARG A 91 -3.08 -6.15 -5.61
N PRO A 92 -3.47 -7.43 -5.42
CA PRO A 92 -2.68 -8.52 -5.97
C PRO A 92 -2.41 -8.14 -7.41
N SER A 93 -1.13 -7.95 -7.74
CA SER A 93 -0.76 -7.47 -9.06
C SER A 93 -1.46 -8.40 -10.03
N ALA A 94 -2.42 -7.88 -10.80
CA ALA A 94 -3.02 -8.67 -11.85
C ALA A 94 -1.83 -9.23 -12.60
N THR A 95 -1.66 -10.55 -12.59
CA THR A 95 -0.61 -11.28 -13.27
C THR A 95 -0.79 -11.00 -14.74
N THR A 96 -0.38 -9.81 -15.17
CA THR A 96 -0.24 -9.45 -16.55
C THR A 96 0.98 -10.23 -16.92
N THR A 97 0.73 -11.40 -17.49
CA THR A 97 1.62 -12.13 -18.37
C THR A 97 2.17 -11.11 -19.34
N GLN A 98 3.25 -10.43 -18.98
CA GLN A 98 3.99 -9.57 -19.89
C GLN A 98 4.65 -10.52 -20.87
N ARG A 99 3.92 -10.72 -21.97
CA ARG A 99 4.40 -10.89 -23.33
C ARG A 99 5.91 -11.03 -23.40
N LYS A 100 6.35 -12.21 -23.85
CA LYS A 100 7.70 -12.46 -24.38
C LYS A 100 8.18 -11.21 -25.12
N ARG A 101 9.26 -10.62 -24.62
CA ARG A 101 9.97 -9.54 -25.30
C ARG A 101 10.27 -10.02 -26.71
N LYS A 102 9.82 -9.26 -27.73
CA LYS A 102 10.38 -9.36 -29.08
C LYS A 102 11.88 -9.25 -28.95
N GLY A 103 12.60 -10.23 -29.49
CA GLY A 103 14.05 -10.29 -29.49
C GLY A 103 14.63 -8.98 -30.00
N VAL A 104 15.31 -8.27 -29.11
CA VAL A 104 16.27 -7.23 -29.46
C VAL A 104 17.49 -7.98 -29.98
N LYS A 105 17.82 -7.73 -31.24
CA LYS A 105 19.05 -8.18 -31.88
C LYS A 105 20.20 -7.37 -31.29
N ASP A 106 21.10 -8.03 -30.58
CA ASP A 106 22.46 -7.54 -30.37
C ASP A 106 23.37 -8.76 -30.30
N ASN A 107 24.07 -9.05 -31.39
CA ASN A 107 25.23 -9.94 -31.40
C ASN A 107 26.30 -9.29 -32.26
N GLU A 108 27.19 -8.61 -31.54
CA GLU A 108 28.62 -8.34 -31.73
C GLU A 108 29.21 -7.96 -33.11
N PRO A 109 30.14 -6.98 -33.12
CA PRO A 109 30.94 -6.64 -34.29
C PRO A 109 32.29 -7.40 -34.25
N ILE A 110 32.48 -8.41 -35.10
CA ILE A 110 33.83 -8.95 -35.35
C ILE A 110 33.95 -9.33 -36.84
N GLY A 111 34.86 -8.68 -37.56
CA GLY A 111 35.54 -9.33 -38.68
C GLY A 111 35.70 -8.56 -39.99
N LYS A 112 36.82 -7.84 -40.07
CA LYS A 112 37.68 -7.63 -41.24
C LYS A 112 37.37 -6.47 -42.22
N PRO A 113 38.43 -5.76 -42.69
CA PRO A 113 38.31 -4.70 -43.68
C PRO A 113 38.34 -5.32 -45.09
N VAL A 114 37.28 -5.14 -45.89
CA VAL A 114 37.34 -5.40 -47.32
C VAL A 114 37.43 -4.07 -48.05
N ARG A 115 38.68 -3.73 -48.36
CA ARG A 115 39.11 -2.74 -49.33
C ARG A 115 38.46 -3.02 -50.68
N ARG A 116 37.62 -2.11 -51.20
CA ARG A 116 37.45 -1.95 -52.65
C ARG A 116 37.03 -0.52 -53.00
N SER A 117 38.04 0.20 -53.47
CA SER A 117 37.97 1.47 -54.19
C SER A 117 37.31 1.32 -55.56
N ARG A 118 36.93 2.48 -56.14
CA ARG A 118 36.29 2.77 -57.44
C ARG A 118 34.75 2.75 -57.36
N SER A 119 34.02 3.80 -57.76
CA SER A 119 34.34 4.91 -58.69
C SER A 119 33.19 5.93 -58.68
N GLY A 120 33.47 7.17 -59.10
CA GLY A 120 32.45 8.02 -59.74
C GLY A 120 32.21 9.41 -59.13
N GLY A 121 33.24 10.24 -59.05
CA GLY A 121 33.08 11.68 -58.78
C GLY A 121 33.48 12.49 -60.01
N ALA A 122 32.59 12.57 -60.99
CA ALA A 122 32.68 13.55 -62.06
C ALA A 122 32.13 14.91 -61.55
N ALA A 123 32.80 15.98 -61.99
CA ALA A 123 32.33 17.37 -62.09
C ALA A 123 31.96 18.11 -60.79
N ASN A 124 32.81 19.04 -60.35
CA ASN A 124 32.63 20.46 -60.70
C ASN A 124 33.66 21.37 -60.01
N ARG A 125 34.24 22.25 -60.84
CA ARG A 125 35.10 23.41 -60.55
C ARG A 125 36.58 23.15 -60.35
#